data_AF-A0A7S1Z9F2-F1
#
_entry.id   AF-A0A7S1Z9F2-F1
#
_cell.length_a   1.000
_cell.length_b   1.000
_cell.length_c   1.000
_cell.angle_alpha   90.00
_cell.angle_beta   90.00
_cell.angle_gamma   90.00
#
_symmetry.space_group_name_H-M   'P 1'
#
loop_
_entity.id
_entity.type
_entity.pdbx_description
1 polymer ?
#
loop_
_entity_poly.entity_id
_entity_poly.type
_entity_poly.pdbx_seq_one_letter_code
_entity_poly.pdbx_strand_id
1 'polypeptide(L)'
;KINVQSGKKPYQKYDAAADPLFTSIDRLALKRPTYKAFIALLDNYEAEVGKAEVVTSVERREVSTFLQAIMQTAPMQFCHKYCRANNRDIPASRDDFMKLLHKIWFELYHRSRGGRPDSSGFEHVFVGEIKDGEVSGFHNWIYFYLEEKKGNVDYRGYIKPRSRSEATADEDDHVLTLQFKWRGVEKFVG
;
A
#
# COMPACT_ATOMS: atom_id res chain seq x y z
N LYS A 1 -0.93 -16.79 -6.50
CA LYS A 1 -1.13 -16.82 -7.97
C LYS A 1 -2.07 -15.69 -8.34
N ILE A 2 -1.84 -15.14 -9.53
CA ILE A 2 -2.66 -14.08 -10.12
C ILE A 2 -3.17 -14.53 -11.49
N ASN A 3 -4.35 -14.05 -11.89
CA ASN A 3 -4.91 -14.18 -13.22
C ASN A 3 -4.87 -12.80 -13.88
N VAL A 4 -3.78 -12.52 -14.61
CA VAL A 4 -3.54 -11.20 -15.24
C VAL A 4 -4.51 -10.88 -16.38
N GLN A 5 -5.19 -11.90 -16.94
CA GLN A 5 -6.20 -11.73 -17.99
C GLN A 5 -5.67 -10.91 -19.18
N SER A 6 -6.46 -9.96 -19.70
CA SER A 6 -6.09 -9.23 -20.92
C SER A 6 -5.49 -7.86 -20.65
N GLY A 7 -4.48 -7.54 -21.45
CA GLY A 7 -3.82 -6.23 -21.41
C GLY A 7 -4.49 -5.23 -22.32
N LYS A 8 -4.53 -3.97 -21.88
CA LYS A 8 -5.11 -2.86 -22.64
C LYS A 8 -4.23 -1.61 -22.64
N LYS A 9 -4.61 -0.64 -23.45
CA LYS A 9 -3.94 0.66 -23.52
C LYS A 9 -4.48 1.60 -22.43
N PRO A 10 -3.69 2.57 -21.92
CA PRO A 10 -4.11 3.44 -20.82
C PRO A 10 -5.43 4.19 -21.03
N TYR A 11 -5.74 4.56 -22.28
CA TYR A 11 -6.95 5.31 -22.63
C TYR A 11 -8.19 4.42 -22.81
N GLN A 12 -8.04 3.10 -22.77
CA GLN A 12 -9.14 2.15 -22.93
C GLN A 12 -9.83 1.92 -21.56
N LYS A 13 -11.13 2.21 -21.51
CA LYS A 13 -11.96 2.11 -20.31
C LYS A 13 -12.87 0.87 -20.24
N TYR A 14 -12.87 0.05 -21.30
CA TYR A 14 -13.65 -1.18 -21.29
C TYR A 14 -13.04 -2.18 -20.30
N ASP A 15 -13.86 -3.13 -19.87
CA ASP A 15 -13.40 -4.19 -18.99
C ASP A 15 -12.59 -5.24 -19.77
N ALA A 16 -11.32 -5.41 -19.41
CA ALA A 16 -10.45 -6.44 -19.98
C ALA A 16 -10.21 -7.60 -19.00
N ALA A 17 -10.89 -7.62 -17.86
CA ALA A 17 -10.76 -8.63 -16.83
C ALA A 17 -12.14 -8.97 -16.24
N ALA A 18 -12.70 -10.11 -16.64
CA ALA A 18 -13.98 -10.58 -16.13
C ALA A 18 -13.88 -11.18 -14.71
N ASP A 19 -12.68 -11.62 -14.31
CA ASP A 19 -12.39 -12.27 -13.04
C ASP A 19 -11.53 -11.39 -12.12
N PRO A 20 -11.49 -11.68 -10.81
CA PRO A 20 -10.51 -11.08 -9.89
C PRO A 20 -9.07 -11.35 -10.32
N LEU A 21 -8.16 -10.42 -9.99
CA LEU A 21 -6.72 -10.57 -10.22
C LEU A 21 -6.15 -11.68 -9.36
N PHE A 22 -6.46 -11.73 -8.06
CA PHE A 22 -5.91 -12.73 -7.16
C PHE A 22 -6.74 -14.00 -7.14
N THR A 23 -6.17 -15.10 -7.64
CA THR A 23 -6.83 -16.42 -7.60
C THR A 23 -6.54 -17.17 -6.30
N SER A 24 -5.34 -17.01 -5.75
CA SER A 24 -4.97 -17.62 -4.48
C SER A 24 -3.74 -16.95 -3.86
N ILE A 25 -3.70 -16.92 -2.53
CA ILE A 25 -2.51 -16.54 -1.76
C ILE A 25 -2.24 -17.63 -0.73
N ASP A 26 -0.96 -17.93 -0.52
CA ASP A 26 -0.55 -18.79 0.58
C ASP A 26 -0.88 -18.13 1.92
N ARG A 27 -1.88 -18.68 2.62
CA ARG A 27 -2.34 -18.19 3.92
C ARG A 27 -1.26 -18.34 5.00
N LEU A 28 -0.31 -19.26 4.85
CA LEU A 28 0.82 -19.40 5.78
C LEU A 28 1.82 -18.25 5.60
N ALA A 29 2.03 -17.77 4.38
CA ALA A 29 2.85 -16.59 4.12
C ALA A 29 2.28 -15.34 4.83
N LEU A 30 0.96 -15.15 4.81
CA LEU A 30 0.31 -14.01 5.50
C LEU A 30 0.41 -14.09 7.04
N LYS A 31 0.69 -15.27 7.61
CA LYS A 31 0.91 -15.45 9.05
C LYS A 31 2.34 -15.08 9.48
N ARG A 32 3.26 -14.85 8.56
CA ARG A 32 4.63 -14.41 8.92
C ARG A 32 4.57 -13.07 9.66
N PRO A 33 5.48 -12.82 10.61
CA PRO A 33 5.36 -11.68 11.52
C PRO A 33 5.19 -10.32 10.83
N THR A 34 5.93 -10.07 9.75
CA THR A 34 5.88 -8.80 9.01
C THR A 34 4.57 -8.60 8.26
N TYR A 35 4.09 -9.62 7.54
CA TYR A 35 2.81 -9.56 6.84
C TYR A 35 1.65 -9.43 7.83
N LYS A 36 1.66 -10.22 8.91
CA LYS A 36 0.64 -10.17 9.94
C LYS A 36 0.55 -8.79 10.60
N ALA A 37 1.69 -8.21 10.97
CA ALA A 37 1.73 -6.88 11.57
C ALA A 37 1.32 -5.79 10.57
N PHE A 38 1.70 -5.90 9.30
CA PHE A 38 1.29 -4.98 8.26
C PHE A 38 -0.22 -5.02 8.02
N ILE A 39 -0.82 -6.22 7.91
CA ILE A 39 -2.27 -6.38 7.72
C ILE A 39 -3.05 -5.77 8.88
N ALA A 40 -2.58 -5.96 10.12
CA ALA A 40 -3.21 -5.34 11.29
C ALA A 40 -3.26 -3.81 11.21
N LEU A 41 -2.27 -3.17 10.57
CA LEU A 41 -2.32 -1.73 10.32
C LEU A 41 -3.41 -1.34 9.32
N LEU A 42 -3.62 -2.15 8.27
CA LEU A 42 -4.56 -1.83 7.19
C LEU A 42 -6.01 -1.78 7.68
N ASP A 43 -6.37 -2.64 8.65
CA ASP A 43 -7.73 -2.71 9.20
C ASP A 43 -8.14 -1.43 9.96
N ASN A 44 -7.18 -0.62 10.42
CA ASN A 44 -7.46 0.65 11.10
C ASN A 44 -7.98 1.74 10.15
N TYR A 45 -7.69 1.62 8.85
CA TYR A 45 -7.94 2.67 7.86
C TYR A 45 -9.26 2.51 7.11
N GLU A 46 -10.08 1.51 7.46
CA GLU A 46 -11.46 1.41 6.98
C GLU A 46 -12.43 2.35 7.72
N ALA A 47 -11.98 3.03 8.77
CA ALA A 47 -12.80 3.91 9.60
C ALA A 47 -12.97 5.31 8.98
N GLU A 48 -14.07 5.49 8.23
CA GLU A 48 -14.74 6.77 7.91
C GLU A 48 -13.85 8.03 7.70
N VAL A 49 -13.59 8.34 6.43
CA VAL A 49 -13.04 9.62 5.97
C VAL A 49 -13.83 10.79 6.60
N GLY A 50 -13.13 11.72 7.27
CA GLY A 50 -13.69 12.99 7.74
C GLY A 50 -13.96 13.09 9.24
N LYS A 51 -13.65 12.08 10.05
CA LYS A 51 -13.60 12.20 11.52
C LYS A 51 -12.15 12.41 11.97
N ALA A 52 -11.95 13.24 12.99
CA ALA A 52 -10.62 13.42 13.58
C ALA A 52 -10.14 12.06 14.11
N GLU A 53 -9.04 11.55 13.56
CA GLU A 53 -8.46 10.28 13.98
C GLU A 53 -7.94 10.41 15.41
N VAL A 54 -8.60 9.72 16.34
CA VAL A 54 -8.09 9.57 17.70
C VAL A 54 -7.23 8.33 17.71
N VAL A 55 -5.91 8.52 17.66
CA VAL A 55 -4.98 7.38 17.69
C VAL A 55 -5.23 6.56 18.95
N THR A 56 -5.69 5.33 18.80
CA THR A 56 -6.03 4.46 19.93
C THR A 56 -4.76 3.83 20.55
N SER A 57 -4.88 3.32 21.77
CA SER A 57 -3.78 2.53 22.37
C SER A 57 -3.50 1.24 21.59
N VAL A 58 -4.50 0.74 20.86
CA VAL A 58 -4.38 -0.46 20.02
C VAL A 58 -3.55 -0.14 18.77
N GLU A 59 -3.89 0.92 18.04
CA GLU A 59 -3.12 1.39 16.88
C GLU A 59 -1.66 1.68 17.24
N ARG A 60 -1.39 2.36 18.37
CA ARG A 60 -0.01 2.59 18.83
C ARG A 60 0.77 1.29 19.02
N ARG A 61 0.11 0.25 19.54
CA ARG A 61 0.73 -1.06 19.74
C ARG A 61 0.97 -1.78 18.42
N GLU A 62 0.05 -1.66 17.47
CA GLU A 62 0.19 -2.25 16.13
C GLU A 62 1.33 -1.60 15.35
N VAL A 63 1.44 -0.26 15.38
CA VAL A 63 2.56 0.48 14.80
C VAL A 63 3.88 0.02 15.42
N SER A 64 3.95 -0.05 16.75
CA SER A 64 5.15 -0.54 17.45
C SER A 64 5.49 -1.98 17.03
N THR A 65 4.49 -2.86 16.95
CA THR A 65 4.67 -4.26 16.54
C THR A 65 5.19 -4.38 15.12
N PHE A 66 4.63 -3.59 14.19
CA PHE A 66 5.07 -3.54 12.79
C PHE A 66 6.51 -3.04 12.68
N LEU A 67 6.84 -1.91 13.29
CA LEU A 67 8.20 -1.35 13.27
C LEU A 67 9.22 -2.33 13.87
N GLN A 68 8.89 -2.99 14.97
CA GLN A 68 9.74 -4.03 15.55
C GLN A 68 9.95 -5.20 14.58
N ALA A 69 8.89 -5.69 13.94
CA ALA A 69 8.93 -6.82 13.01
C ALA A 69 9.79 -6.51 11.78
N ILE A 70 9.60 -5.36 11.12
CA ILE A 70 10.37 -5.02 9.93
C ILE A 70 11.84 -4.77 10.26
N MET A 71 12.16 -4.19 11.42
CA MET A 71 13.55 -3.92 11.83
C MET A 71 14.35 -5.20 12.15
N GLN A 72 13.69 -6.34 12.34
CA GLN A 72 14.37 -7.63 12.46
C GLN A 72 14.84 -8.18 11.11
N THR A 73 14.36 -7.63 9.99
CA THR A 73 14.67 -8.15 8.65
C THR A 73 16.00 -7.64 8.11
N ALA A 74 16.67 -8.45 7.29
CA ALA A 74 17.91 -8.06 6.63
C ALA A 74 17.76 -6.80 5.74
N PRO A 75 16.67 -6.60 4.96
CA PRO A 75 16.47 -5.38 4.17
C PRO A 75 16.44 -4.10 5.03
N MET A 76 15.73 -4.11 6.17
CA MET A 76 15.67 -2.92 7.03
C MET A 76 16.99 -2.66 7.76
N GLN A 77 17.71 -3.71 8.16
CA GLN A 77 19.05 -3.56 8.74
C GLN A 77 20.04 -3.00 7.71
N PHE A 78 19.95 -3.40 6.45
CA PHE A 78 20.72 -2.82 5.36
C PHE A 78 20.33 -1.36 5.12
N CYS A 79 19.04 -1.06 5.03
CA CYS A 79 18.53 0.31 4.87
C CYS A 79 19.07 1.24 5.96
N HIS A 80 18.99 0.83 7.23
CA HIS A 80 19.50 1.62 8.36
C HIS A 80 21.01 1.90 8.22
N LYS A 81 21.80 0.86 7.92
CA LYS A 81 23.25 1.00 7.68
C LYS A 81 23.56 1.94 6.50
N TYR A 82 22.83 1.80 5.41
CA TYR A 82 23.00 2.62 4.21
C TYR A 82 22.66 4.09 4.48
N CYS A 83 21.51 4.37 5.08
CA CYS A 83 21.12 5.74 5.44
C CYS A 83 22.14 6.40 6.38
N ARG A 84 22.65 5.64 7.35
CA ARG A 84 23.71 6.10 8.26
C ARG A 84 25.02 6.44 7.56
N ALA A 85 25.41 5.64 6.55
CA ALA A 85 26.61 5.90 5.79
C ALA A 85 26.51 7.18 4.94
N ASN A 86 25.30 7.53 4.49
CA ASN A 86 25.05 8.66 3.59
C ASN A 86 24.62 9.94 4.31
N ASN A 87 24.12 9.86 5.55
CA ASN A 87 23.70 11.02 6.32
C ASN A 87 23.97 10.82 7.82
N ARG A 88 24.76 11.73 8.40
CA ARG A 88 25.16 11.71 9.82
C ARG A 88 24.00 11.96 10.79
N ASP A 89 22.92 12.59 10.33
CA ASP A 89 21.74 12.91 11.14
C ASP A 89 20.84 11.70 11.39
N ILE A 90 21.04 10.60 10.65
CA ILE A 90 20.29 9.37 10.86
C ILE A 90 20.70 8.76 12.20
N PRO A 91 19.78 8.38 13.11
CA PRO A 91 20.15 7.87 14.42
C PRO A 91 20.94 6.55 14.39
N ALA A 92 21.96 6.43 15.24
CA ALA A 92 22.81 5.24 15.32
C ALA A 92 22.10 4.05 15.96
N SER A 93 21.32 4.30 17.00
CA SER A 93 20.62 3.26 17.73
C SER A 93 19.42 2.76 16.92
N ARG A 94 19.12 1.46 17.06
CA ARG A 94 17.93 0.87 16.45
C ARG A 94 16.66 1.54 16.95
N ASP A 95 16.59 1.82 18.25
CA ASP A 95 15.38 2.36 18.88
C ASP A 95 15.11 3.80 18.42
N ASP A 96 16.15 4.64 18.30
CA ASP A 96 15.97 6.01 17.79
C ASP A 96 15.70 6.03 16.29
N PHE A 97 16.24 5.08 15.52
CA PHE A 97 15.87 4.91 14.12
C PHE A 97 14.40 4.49 13.98
N MET A 98 13.90 3.62 14.86
CA MET A 98 12.46 3.30 14.92
C MET A 98 11.60 4.51 15.28
N LYS A 99 12.05 5.39 16.19
CA LYS A 99 11.35 6.66 16.48
C LYS A 99 11.33 7.58 15.25
N LEU A 100 12.42 7.63 14.49
CA LEU A 100 12.46 8.37 13.23
C LEU A 100 11.50 7.79 12.19
N LEU A 101 11.47 6.45 12.01
CA LEU A 101 10.51 5.79 11.13
C LEU A 101 9.06 6.06 11.57
N HIS A 102 8.79 6.00 12.87
CA HIS A 102 7.49 6.35 13.42
C HIS A 102 7.10 7.78 13.02
N LYS A 103 7.99 8.74 13.21
CA LYS A 103 7.76 10.14 12.84
C LYS A 103 7.49 10.32 11.35
N ILE A 104 8.24 9.65 10.48
CA ILE A 104 8.09 9.77 9.02
C ILE A 104 6.77 9.17 8.54
N TRP A 105 6.41 7.99 9.07
CA TRP A 105 5.33 7.18 8.49
C TRP A 105 4.01 7.27 9.24
N PHE A 106 4.01 7.51 10.55
CA PHE A 106 2.82 7.35 11.40
C PHE A 106 2.46 8.62 12.19
N GLU A 107 3.30 9.66 12.18
CA GLU A 107 2.91 10.95 12.75
C GLU A 107 1.93 11.66 11.79
N LEU A 108 0.79 12.07 12.33
CA LEU A 108 -0.24 12.76 11.55
C LEU A 108 0.23 14.16 11.15
N TYR A 109 -0.02 14.55 9.91
CA TYR A 109 0.25 15.90 9.41
C TYR A 109 -0.99 16.56 8.80
N HIS A 110 -0.91 17.88 8.61
CA HIS A 110 -1.98 18.69 8.05
C HIS A 110 -1.97 18.60 6.52
N ARG A 111 -3.08 18.19 5.89
CA ARG A 111 -3.22 18.20 4.42
C ARG A 111 -3.66 19.57 3.86
N SER A 112 -4.24 20.44 4.68
CA SER A 112 -4.65 21.80 4.28
C SER A 112 -4.32 22.82 5.36
N ARG A 113 -4.06 24.07 4.94
CA ARG A 113 -3.71 25.17 5.83
C ARG A 113 -4.92 25.50 6.72
N GLY A 114 -4.87 25.10 7.99
CA GLY A 114 -5.95 25.29 8.98
C GLY A 114 -6.85 24.08 9.24
N GLY A 115 -6.57 22.92 8.63
CA GLY A 115 -7.24 21.65 8.96
C GLY A 115 -6.74 21.07 10.30
N ARG A 116 -7.32 19.93 10.73
CA ARG A 116 -6.73 19.09 11.79
C ARG A 116 -5.76 18.08 11.16
N PRO A 117 -4.72 17.61 11.87
CA PRO A 117 -3.94 16.47 11.40
C PRO A 117 -4.87 15.28 11.20
N ASP A 118 -4.93 14.77 9.98
CA ASP A 118 -5.93 13.80 9.55
C ASP A 118 -5.39 12.74 8.59
N SER A 119 -4.07 12.71 8.38
CA SER A 119 -3.44 11.64 7.61
C SER A 119 -1.96 11.45 7.95
N SER A 120 -1.47 10.23 7.71
CA SER A 120 -0.08 9.82 7.88
C SER A 120 0.58 9.39 6.56
N GLY A 121 1.91 9.36 6.54
CA GLY A 121 2.66 8.88 5.36
C GLY A 121 2.36 7.41 5.03
N PHE A 122 2.04 6.61 6.04
CA PHE A 122 1.67 5.21 5.89
C PHE A 122 0.37 5.06 5.11
N GLU A 123 -0.68 5.79 5.49
CA GLU A 123 -1.95 5.80 4.76
C GLU A 123 -1.75 6.18 3.30
N HIS A 124 -1.08 7.31 3.07
CA HIS A 124 -0.92 7.85 1.74
C HIS A 124 -0.22 6.86 0.79
N VAL A 125 0.81 6.17 1.26
CA VAL A 125 1.62 5.25 0.44
C VAL A 125 1.05 3.84 0.37
N PHE A 126 0.57 3.28 1.48
CA PHE A 126 0.21 1.86 1.57
C PHE A 126 -1.29 1.57 1.43
N VAL A 127 -2.14 2.53 1.79
CA VAL A 127 -3.60 2.37 1.73
C VAL A 127 -4.13 3.09 0.47
N GLY A 128 -3.76 4.36 0.31
CA GLY A 128 -4.36 5.26 -0.67
C GLY A 128 -5.64 5.93 -0.19
N GLU A 129 -6.13 6.88 -0.96
CA GLU A 129 -7.28 7.72 -0.62
C GLU A 129 -8.15 8.00 -1.86
N ILE A 130 -9.44 8.20 -1.64
CA ILE A 130 -10.35 8.74 -2.65
C ILE A 130 -10.60 10.20 -2.31
N LYS A 131 -10.19 11.10 -3.19
CA LYS A 131 -10.36 12.54 -3.02
C LYS A 131 -10.85 13.14 -4.32
N ASP A 132 -11.87 13.98 -4.25
CA ASP A 132 -12.44 14.69 -5.41
C ASP A 132 -12.83 13.76 -6.58
N GLY A 133 -13.24 12.52 -6.27
CA GLY A 133 -13.61 11.51 -7.27
C GLY A 133 -12.42 10.83 -7.94
N GLU A 134 -11.20 10.95 -7.39
CA GLU A 134 -9.99 10.33 -7.90
C GLU A 134 -9.30 9.46 -6.83
N VAL A 135 -8.75 8.33 -7.25
CA VAL A 135 -7.94 7.45 -6.38
C VAL A 135 -6.47 7.89 -6.40
N SER A 136 -5.99 8.41 -5.28
CA SER A 136 -4.58 8.73 -5.04
C SER A 136 -3.92 7.62 -4.22
N GLY A 137 -2.67 7.26 -4.56
CA GLY A 137 -2.00 6.10 -3.93
C GLY A 137 -2.64 4.76 -4.31
N PHE A 138 -2.75 3.84 -3.35
CA PHE A 138 -3.29 2.50 -3.53
C PHE A 138 -2.50 1.62 -4.54
N HIS A 139 -1.24 1.36 -4.21
CA HIS A 139 -0.34 0.51 -5.02
C HIS A 139 0.13 -0.76 -4.29
N ASN A 140 -0.27 -0.95 -3.03
CA ASN A 140 0.16 -2.08 -2.24
C ASN A 140 -0.64 -3.34 -2.61
N TRP A 141 0.05 -4.38 -3.08
CA TRP A 141 -0.59 -5.63 -3.52
C TRP A 141 -1.33 -6.38 -2.41
N ILE A 142 -0.89 -6.28 -1.15
CA ILE A 142 -1.57 -6.93 -0.01
C ILE A 142 -2.89 -6.22 0.24
N TYR A 143 -2.89 -4.89 0.28
CA TYR A 143 -4.11 -4.11 0.44
C TYR A 143 -5.05 -4.30 -0.75
N PHE A 144 -4.52 -4.35 -1.98
CA PHE A 144 -5.31 -4.65 -3.17
C PHE A 144 -6.03 -6.00 -3.04
N TYR A 145 -5.30 -7.05 -2.67
CA TYR A 145 -5.88 -8.36 -2.45
C TYR A 145 -6.99 -8.35 -1.38
N LEU A 146 -6.77 -7.64 -0.26
CA LEU A 146 -7.77 -7.57 0.82
C LEU A 146 -9.04 -6.85 0.35
N GLU A 147 -8.90 -5.73 -0.36
CA GLU A 147 -10.04 -4.96 -0.87
C GLU A 147 -10.77 -5.68 -2.02
N GLU A 148 -10.05 -6.38 -2.90
CA GLU A 148 -10.64 -7.21 -3.95
C GLU A 148 -11.46 -8.35 -3.33
N LYS A 149 -10.94 -8.99 -2.28
CA LYS A 149 -11.67 -10.03 -1.54
C LYS A 149 -12.91 -9.49 -0.82
N LYS A 150 -12.92 -8.21 -0.42
CA LYS A 150 -14.10 -7.52 0.14
C LYS A 150 -15.10 -7.09 -0.92
N GLY A 151 -14.76 -7.18 -2.21
CA GLY A 151 -15.57 -6.67 -3.31
C GLY A 151 -15.47 -5.16 -3.51
N ASN A 152 -14.51 -4.51 -2.84
CA ASN A 152 -14.26 -3.07 -2.96
C ASN A 152 -13.41 -2.73 -4.19
N VAL A 153 -12.59 -3.68 -4.66
CA VAL A 153 -11.79 -3.54 -5.87
C VAL A 153 -12.37 -4.40 -6.99
N ASP A 154 -12.45 -3.77 -8.15
CA ASP A 154 -12.91 -4.36 -9.40
C ASP A 154 -11.79 -4.18 -10.43
N TYR A 155 -10.99 -5.23 -10.60
CA TYR A 155 -9.84 -5.27 -11.50
C TYR A 155 -10.30 -5.23 -12.96
N ARG A 156 -9.71 -4.36 -13.79
CA ARG A 156 -10.15 -4.12 -15.18
C ARG A 156 -9.09 -4.49 -16.23
N GLY A 157 -8.03 -5.19 -15.84
CA GLY A 157 -6.93 -5.58 -16.73
C GLY A 157 -5.64 -4.78 -16.52
N TYR A 158 -4.52 -5.33 -17.02
CA TYR A 158 -3.23 -4.68 -16.94
C TYR A 158 -3.01 -3.70 -18.11
N ILE A 159 -2.13 -2.72 -17.91
CA ILE A 159 -1.80 -1.70 -18.89
C ILE A 159 -0.49 -2.08 -19.59
N LYS A 160 -0.55 -2.17 -20.92
CA LYS A 160 0.64 -2.45 -21.73
C LYS A 160 1.60 -1.25 -21.72
N PRO A 161 2.92 -1.48 -21.64
CA PRO A 161 3.92 -0.43 -21.76
C PRO A 161 3.75 0.37 -23.06
N ARG A 162 3.83 1.70 -22.97
CA ARG A 162 3.71 2.58 -24.16
C ARG A 162 4.76 2.28 -25.24
N SER A 163 5.96 1.88 -24.83
CA SER A 163 7.07 1.55 -25.74
C SER A 163 6.95 0.18 -26.39
N ARG A 164 6.03 -0.69 -25.94
CA ARG A 164 5.89 -2.08 -26.41
C ARG A 164 4.41 -2.48 -26.44
N SER A 165 3.69 -2.13 -27.50
CA SER A 165 2.26 -2.42 -27.65
C SER A 165 1.91 -3.92 -27.66
N GLU A 166 2.87 -4.75 -28.06
CA GLU A 166 2.73 -6.21 -28.11
C GLU A 166 3.19 -6.90 -26.82
N ALA A 167 3.68 -6.17 -25.82
CA ALA A 167 4.09 -6.77 -24.56
C ALA A 167 2.87 -7.39 -23.85
N THR A 168 3.04 -8.64 -23.45
CA THR A 168 2.14 -9.40 -22.60
C THR A 168 2.69 -9.44 -21.18
N ALA A 169 1.79 -9.45 -20.20
CA ALA A 169 2.14 -9.78 -18.82
C ALA A 169 1.73 -11.23 -18.53
N ASP A 170 2.37 -11.87 -17.56
CA ASP A 170 2.04 -13.21 -17.08
C ASP A 170 2.02 -13.30 -15.54
N GLU A 171 1.78 -14.49 -14.99
CA GLU A 171 1.67 -14.69 -13.54
C GLU A 171 2.99 -14.57 -12.77
N ASP A 172 4.13 -14.53 -13.47
CA ASP A 172 5.48 -14.43 -12.91
C ASP A 172 6.02 -12.98 -12.91
N ASP A 173 5.29 -12.03 -13.51
CA ASP A 173 5.62 -10.61 -13.45
C ASP A 173 5.49 -10.05 -12.03
N HIS A 174 6.60 -9.52 -11.49
CA HIS A 174 6.64 -8.95 -10.14
C HIS A 174 6.26 -7.47 -10.07
N VAL A 175 6.09 -6.80 -11.23
CA VAL A 175 5.67 -5.40 -11.34
C VAL A 175 4.69 -5.28 -12.49
N LEU A 176 3.46 -4.89 -12.18
CA LEU A 176 2.39 -4.70 -13.16
C LEU A 176 1.84 -3.29 -13.03
N THR A 177 1.40 -2.74 -14.16
CA THR A 177 0.58 -1.54 -14.18
C THR A 177 -0.86 -1.97 -14.37
N LEU A 178 -1.74 -1.59 -13.47
CA LEU A 178 -3.13 -2.05 -13.42
C LEU A 178 -4.09 -0.90 -13.67
N GLN A 179 -5.27 -1.25 -14.20
CA GLN A 179 -6.45 -0.41 -14.12
C GLN A 179 -7.52 -1.14 -13.29
N PHE A 180 -8.19 -0.41 -12.40
CA PHE A 180 -9.22 -0.98 -11.54
C PHE A 180 -10.19 0.11 -11.07
N LYS A 181 -11.34 -0.29 -10.54
CA LYS A 181 -12.20 0.58 -9.75
C LYS A 181 -12.03 0.24 -8.28
N TRP A 182 -12.00 1.26 -7.43
CA TRP A 182 -12.04 1.11 -5.98
C TRP A 182 -13.25 1.84 -5.43
N ARG A 183 -14.15 1.12 -4.76
CA ARG A 183 -15.42 1.63 -4.22
C ARG A 183 -16.21 2.45 -5.25
N GLY A 184 -16.20 1.98 -6.51
CA GLY A 184 -16.88 2.61 -7.64
C GLY A 184 -16.10 3.71 -8.37
N VAL A 185 -14.95 4.16 -7.83
CA VAL A 185 -14.12 5.20 -8.43
C VAL A 185 -13.02 4.59 -9.30
N GLU A 186 -12.87 5.09 -10.53
CA GLU A 186 -11.92 4.57 -11.51
C GLU A 186 -10.50 5.06 -11.22
N LYS A 187 -9.53 4.14 -11.18
CA LYS A 187 -8.10 4.43 -11.18
C LYS A 187 -7.51 4.00 -12.52
N PHE A 188 -7.15 4.97 -13.35
CA PHE A 188 -6.77 4.73 -14.75
C PHE A 188 -5.45 3.98 -14.93
N VAL A 189 -4.47 4.23 -14.05
CA VAL A 189 -3.13 3.65 -14.06
C VAL A 189 -2.63 3.62 -12.61
N GLY A 190 -2.18 2.45 -12.15
CA GLY A 190 -1.59 2.26 -10.82
C GLY A 190 -0.67 1.07 -10.75
#